data_AF-A0A1E4CM81-F1
#
_entry.id   AF-A0A1E4CM81-F1
#
_cell.length_a   1.000
_cell.length_b   1.000
_cell.length_c   1.000
_cell.angle_alpha   90.00
_cell.angle_beta   90.00
_cell.angle_gamma   90.00
#
_symmetry.space_group_name_H-M   'P 1'
#
loop_
_entity.id
_entity.type
_entity.pdbx_description
1 polymer ?
#
loop_
_entity_poly.entity_id
_entity_poly.type
_entity_poly.pdbx_seq_one_letter_code
_entity_poly.pdbx_strand_id
1 'polypeptide(L)'
;MRTRTVVLALSLVFGLTLTGCASPSAGAGPSGSDVPAEPTATSESPVIADPEAAAARAQAHAWVDSAVLPPEAVASENAPLAFGTYTAWPCGPIEKLEAYWTIPSMTVTQAANWLMAHPPAGLMSTIGRPYEENPAIDGASVGFIPQLDAQEGIVYSVARNDTGVAVKAEVAALTASAVCPTPPGGGMWGAPGQG
;
A
#
# COMPACT_ATOMS: atom_id res chain seq x y z
N MET A 1 39.30 30.71 -10.93
CA MET A 1 40.25 29.68 -10.42
C MET A 1 40.83 30.14 -9.10
N ARG A 2 40.40 29.55 -7.98
CA ARG A 2 41.19 29.43 -6.75
C ARG A 2 40.58 28.33 -5.88
N THR A 3 41.36 27.28 -5.74
CA THR A 3 41.13 26.03 -5.00
C THR A 3 41.39 26.22 -3.51
N ARG A 4 40.64 25.48 -2.67
CA ARG A 4 41.06 24.75 -1.44
C ARG A 4 39.85 24.57 -0.50
N THR A 5 39.68 23.57 0.35
CA THR A 5 40.08 22.16 0.48
C THR A 5 39.26 21.65 1.67
N VAL A 6 38.58 20.53 1.46
CA VAL A 6 38.02 19.48 2.36
C VAL A 6 38.39 19.55 3.86
N VAL A 7 37.39 19.34 4.73
CA VAL A 7 37.53 18.58 5.99
C VAL A 7 36.33 17.62 6.14
N LEU A 8 36.62 16.31 6.16
CA LEU A 8 35.74 15.23 6.60
C LEU A 8 35.56 15.28 8.12
N ALA A 9 34.36 14.98 8.62
CA ALA A 9 34.16 14.49 9.98
C ALA A 9 33.20 13.29 9.97
N LEU A 10 33.81 12.12 10.08
CA LEU A 10 33.21 10.81 10.33
C LEU A 10 32.78 10.77 11.81
N SER A 11 31.56 10.36 12.12
CA SER A 11 31.19 10.01 13.50
C SER A 11 30.19 8.86 13.49
N LEU A 12 30.76 7.68 13.72
CA LEU A 12 30.11 6.40 13.95
C LEU A 12 29.92 6.27 15.47
N VAL A 13 28.69 6.12 15.96
CA VAL A 13 28.44 5.69 17.34
C VAL A 13 27.38 4.59 17.33
N PHE A 14 27.87 3.37 17.59
CA PHE A 14 27.12 2.17 17.89
C PHE A 14 26.71 2.20 19.38
N GLY A 15 25.48 1.77 19.70
CA GLY A 15 25.01 1.65 21.09
C GLY A 15 23.89 0.62 21.22
N LEU A 16 24.25 -0.67 21.17
CA LEU A 16 23.43 -1.80 21.59
C LEU A 16 23.51 -1.95 23.12
N THR A 17 22.38 -1.85 23.82
CA THR A 17 22.22 -2.47 25.15
C THR A 17 20.78 -2.98 25.33
N LEU A 18 20.59 -4.28 25.16
CA LEU A 18 19.46 -5.05 25.68
C LEU A 18 19.76 -5.44 27.12
N THR A 19 18.91 -5.04 28.07
CA THR A 19 18.90 -5.57 29.43
C THR A 19 17.52 -6.11 29.75
N GLY A 20 17.45 -7.41 30.02
CA GLY A 20 16.24 -8.13 30.41
C GLY A 20 16.09 -8.30 31.93
N CYS A 21 15.13 -9.19 32.26
CA CYS A 21 14.70 -9.74 33.55
C CYS A 21 13.58 -8.99 34.29
N ALA A 22 12.42 -9.64 34.46
CA ALA A 22 12.09 -10.33 35.72
C ALA A 22 10.78 -11.14 35.59
N SER A 23 10.85 -12.43 35.93
CA SER A 23 9.74 -13.38 36.01
C SER A 23 8.86 -13.13 37.23
N PRO A 24 7.52 -13.33 37.16
CA PRO A 24 6.70 -13.48 38.35
C PRO A 24 6.74 -14.92 38.90
N SER A 25 6.89 -15.00 40.22
CA SER A 25 6.93 -16.21 41.05
C SER A 25 5.60 -16.97 41.05
N ALA A 26 5.68 -18.30 40.90
CA ALA A 26 4.56 -19.21 41.12
C ALA A 26 4.27 -19.35 42.63
N GLY A 27 3.08 -18.94 43.05
CA GLY A 27 2.50 -19.28 44.35
C GLY A 27 1.78 -20.62 44.26
N ALA A 28 2.18 -21.58 45.09
CA ALA A 28 1.50 -22.86 45.25
C ALA A 28 0.23 -22.71 46.10
N GLY A 29 -0.92 -23.10 45.55
CA GLY A 29 -2.13 -23.45 46.29
C GLY A 29 -2.39 -24.96 46.17
N PRO A 30 -2.88 -25.65 47.21
CA PRO A 30 -3.11 -27.09 47.14
C PRO A 30 -4.55 -27.47 46.74
N SER A 31 -4.63 -28.63 46.10
CA SER A 31 -5.77 -29.56 46.06
C SER A 31 -6.98 -29.20 45.19
N GLY A 32 -6.95 -29.71 43.95
CA GLY A 32 -8.11 -30.04 43.14
C GLY A 32 -7.69 -31.12 42.14
N SER A 33 -8.32 -32.29 42.20
CA SER A 33 -8.05 -33.42 41.31
C SER A 33 -8.36 -33.06 39.86
N ASP A 34 -7.35 -33.04 39.00
CA ASP A 34 -7.55 -32.98 37.56
C ASP A 34 -6.57 -33.92 36.83
N VAL A 35 -7.14 -34.64 35.87
CA VAL A 35 -6.51 -35.66 35.02
C VAL A 35 -5.34 -35.04 34.26
N PRO A 36 -4.18 -35.72 34.11
CA PRO A 36 -3.11 -35.20 33.26
C PRO A 36 -3.56 -35.18 31.80
N ALA A 37 -3.99 -34.02 31.31
CA ALA A 37 -3.96 -33.71 29.90
C ALA A 37 -2.50 -33.44 29.55
N GLU A 38 -1.90 -34.37 28.80
CA GLU A 38 -0.61 -34.15 28.14
C GLU A 38 -0.70 -32.82 27.36
N PRO A 39 0.24 -31.88 27.54
CA PRO A 39 0.24 -30.66 26.76
C PRO A 39 0.53 -31.07 25.32
N THR A 40 -0.50 -31.10 24.48
CA THR A 40 -0.33 -31.10 23.04
C THR A 40 0.45 -29.84 22.71
N ALA A 41 1.76 -29.98 22.56
CA ALA A 41 2.59 -28.97 21.97
C ALA A 41 2.04 -28.73 20.56
N THR A 42 1.27 -27.66 20.40
CA THR A 42 1.03 -27.07 19.09
C THR A 42 2.42 -26.74 18.55
N SER A 43 2.94 -27.63 17.72
CA SER A 43 4.10 -27.35 16.87
C SER A 43 3.63 -26.26 15.92
N GLU A 44 3.80 -25.02 16.34
CA GLU A 44 3.77 -23.87 15.45
C GLU A 44 4.97 -24.08 14.53
N SER A 45 4.72 -24.74 13.39
CA SER A 45 5.73 -24.83 12.33
C SER A 45 6.15 -23.40 12.03
N PRO A 46 7.47 -23.11 11.99
CA PRO A 46 7.92 -21.79 11.59
C PRO A 46 7.32 -21.52 10.20
N VAL A 47 6.48 -20.49 10.11
CA VAL A 47 5.96 -20.01 8.83
C VAL A 47 7.18 -19.54 8.06
N ILE A 48 7.65 -20.36 7.11
CA ILE A 48 8.70 -19.95 6.20
C ILE A 48 8.08 -18.84 5.35
N ALA A 49 8.56 -17.62 5.55
CA ALA A 49 8.13 -16.48 4.74
C ALA A 49 8.50 -16.75 3.29
N ASP A 50 7.52 -16.69 2.40
CA ASP A 50 7.73 -16.75 0.95
C ASP A 50 8.49 -15.49 0.51
N PRO A 51 9.72 -15.61 -0.02
CA PRO A 51 10.51 -14.46 -0.45
C PRO A 51 9.88 -13.70 -1.62
N GLU A 52 9.12 -14.36 -2.51
CA GLU A 52 8.45 -13.67 -3.63
C GLU A 52 7.30 -12.80 -3.12
N ALA A 53 6.47 -13.34 -2.22
CA ALA A 53 5.44 -12.57 -1.54
C ALA A 53 6.03 -11.41 -0.72
N ALA A 54 7.15 -11.63 -0.02
CA ALA A 54 7.82 -10.55 0.72
C ALA A 54 8.30 -9.42 -0.21
N ALA A 55 8.86 -9.76 -1.38
CA ALA A 55 9.29 -8.77 -2.37
C ALA A 55 8.12 -8.00 -2.98
N ALA A 56 7.03 -8.68 -3.36
CA ALA A 56 5.83 -8.03 -3.88
C ALA A 56 5.20 -7.07 -2.84
N ARG A 57 5.13 -7.50 -1.57
CA ARG A 57 4.63 -6.63 -0.48
C ARG A 57 5.51 -5.40 -0.29
N ALA A 58 6.83 -5.57 -0.29
CA ALA A 58 7.75 -4.45 -0.19
C ALA A 58 7.60 -3.46 -1.36
N GLN A 59 7.36 -3.97 -2.58
CA GLN A 59 7.10 -3.14 -3.74
C GLN A 59 5.78 -2.35 -3.60
N ALA A 60 4.71 -2.99 -3.13
CA ALA A 60 3.42 -2.33 -2.89
C ALA A 60 3.56 -1.19 -1.85
N HIS A 61 4.30 -1.42 -0.77
CA HIS A 61 4.60 -0.37 0.21
C HIS A 61 5.44 0.76 -0.39
N ALA A 62 6.48 0.44 -1.15
CA ALA A 62 7.33 1.45 -1.78
C ALA A 62 6.53 2.39 -2.70
N TRP A 63 5.53 1.86 -3.43
CA TRP A 63 4.66 2.69 -4.24
C TRP A 63 3.77 3.61 -3.40
N VAL A 64 3.15 3.11 -2.32
CA VAL A 64 2.37 3.94 -1.38
C VAL A 64 3.23 5.02 -0.72
N ASP A 65 4.42 4.66 -0.27
CA ASP A 65 5.36 5.58 0.39
C ASP A 65 5.85 6.68 -0.56
N SER A 66 5.86 6.39 -1.86
CA SER A 66 6.20 7.36 -2.92
C SER A 66 5.02 8.21 -3.41
N ALA A 67 3.81 8.01 -2.87
CA ALA A 67 2.63 8.74 -3.29
C ALA A 67 2.76 10.25 -3.02
N VAL A 68 2.50 11.06 -4.05
CA VAL A 68 2.62 12.52 -3.98
C VAL A 68 1.23 13.14 -3.86
N LEU A 69 0.71 13.16 -2.64
CA LEU A 69 -0.58 13.79 -2.34
C LEU A 69 -0.45 15.32 -2.20
N PRO A 70 -1.54 16.08 -2.33
CA PRO A 70 -1.55 17.50 -2.00
C PRO A 70 -1.04 17.77 -0.57
N PRO A 71 -0.37 18.90 -0.29
CA PRO A 71 0.20 19.19 1.03
C PRO A 71 -0.78 19.16 2.20
N GLU A 72 -2.07 19.41 1.94
CA GLU A 72 -3.16 19.39 2.91
C GLU A 72 -3.76 18.00 3.14
N ALA A 73 -3.29 16.98 2.41
CA ALA A 73 -3.78 15.62 2.56
C ALA A 73 -3.44 15.05 3.95
N VAL A 74 -4.43 14.42 4.57
CA VAL A 74 -4.30 13.79 5.89
C VAL A 74 -4.48 12.29 5.72
N ALA A 75 -3.44 11.52 6.06
CA ALA A 75 -3.50 10.06 6.04
C ALA A 75 -4.47 9.52 7.10
N SER A 76 -5.12 8.40 6.79
CA SER A 76 -5.99 7.68 7.70
C SER A 76 -5.65 6.20 7.72
N GLU A 77 -5.70 5.59 8.91
CA GLU A 77 -5.51 4.15 9.07
C GLU A 77 -6.69 3.32 8.55
N ASN A 78 -7.89 3.93 8.52
CA ASN A 78 -9.13 3.29 8.10
C ASN A 78 -9.74 4.04 6.93
N ALA A 79 -10.59 3.37 6.16
CA ALA A 79 -11.36 4.01 5.11
C ALA A 79 -12.24 5.13 5.71
N PRO A 80 -12.06 6.40 5.29
CA PRO A 80 -12.84 7.52 5.84
C PRO A 80 -14.30 7.52 5.35
N LEU A 81 -14.60 6.76 4.31
CA LEU A 81 -15.93 6.50 3.78
C LEU A 81 -15.97 5.15 3.05
N ALA A 82 -17.17 4.70 2.71
CA ALA A 82 -17.35 3.54 1.84
C ALA A 82 -17.14 3.93 0.36
N PHE A 83 -16.13 3.34 -0.28
CA PHE A 83 -15.87 3.52 -1.70
C PHE A 83 -16.76 2.56 -2.52
N GLY A 84 -17.50 3.08 -3.49
CA GLY A 84 -18.42 2.28 -4.33
C GLY A 84 -17.74 1.44 -5.40
N THR A 85 -16.43 1.57 -5.57
CA THR A 85 -15.65 0.90 -6.61
C THR A 85 -14.46 0.15 -6.01
N TYR A 86 -14.09 -0.94 -6.67
CA TYR A 86 -12.88 -1.71 -6.38
C TYR A 86 -12.16 -2.05 -7.67
N THR A 87 -10.85 -2.21 -7.57
CA THR A 87 -10.01 -2.61 -8.70
C THR A 87 -9.85 -4.13 -8.74
N ALA A 88 -10.24 -4.73 -9.86
CA ALA A 88 -9.96 -6.13 -10.13
C ALA A 88 -8.53 -6.30 -10.67
N TRP A 89 -7.85 -7.34 -10.21
CA TRP A 89 -6.48 -7.66 -10.61
C TRP A 89 -6.50 -9.06 -11.24
N PRO A 90 -6.39 -9.18 -12.58
CA PRO A 90 -6.62 -10.44 -13.26
C PRO A 90 -5.47 -11.43 -13.07
N CYS A 91 -4.27 -10.94 -12.80
CA CYS A 91 -3.07 -11.75 -12.67
C CYS A 91 -2.79 -12.12 -11.21
N GLY A 92 -2.16 -13.27 -11.00
CA GLY A 92 -1.74 -13.69 -9.67
C GLY A 92 -0.68 -14.78 -9.70
N PRO A 93 0.04 -15.00 -8.59
CA PRO A 93 -0.16 -14.39 -7.27
C PRO A 93 0.20 -12.88 -7.18
N ILE A 94 -0.45 -12.17 -6.26
CA ILE A 94 -0.22 -10.75 -5.97
C ILE A 94 -0.21 -10.50 -4.47
N GLU A 95 0.50 -9.47 -4.05
CA GLU A 95 0.32 -8.85 -2.74
C GLU A 95 -0.48 -7.56 -2.90
N LYS A 96 -1.49 -7.39 -2.05
CA LYS A 96 -2.37 -6.22 -2.05
C LYS A 96 -2.12 -5.33 -0.84
N LEU A 97 -2.27 -4.03 -1.06
CA LEU A 97 -2.22 -3.02 -0.01
C LEU A 97 -3.29 -1.96 -0.29
N GLU A 98 -3.87 -1.41 0.77
CA GLU A 98 -4.71 -0.23 0.69
C GLU A 98 -4.15 0.89 1.56
N ALA A 99 -4.35 2.12 1.13
CA ALA A 99 -4.01 3.31 1.90
C ALA A 99 -5.04 4.41 1.69
N TYR A 100 -5.22 5.26 2.70
CA TYR A 100 -6.34 6.20 2.74
C TYR A 100 -5.89 7.60 3.11
N TRP A 101 -6.51 8.59 2.46
CA TRP A 101 -6.33 10.00 2.78
C TRP A 101 -7.64 10.77 2.69
N THR A 102 -7.71 11.91 3.37
CA THR A 102 -8.69 12.96 3.10
C THR A 102 -7.98 14.22 2.63
N ILE A 103 -8.60 14.96 1.72
CA ILE A 103 -8.06 16.20 1.15
C ILE A 103 -9.16 17.25 1.26
N PRO A 104 -9.05 18.20 2.21
CA PRO A 104 -10.07 19.21 2.40
C PRO A 104 -10.08 20.22 1.24
N SER A 105 -11.23 20.82 0.97
CA SER A 105 -11.40 21.94 0.02
C SER A 105 -11.03 21.66 -1.45
N MET A 106 -10.73 20.41 -1.82
CA MET A 106 -10.60 19.99 -3.23
C MET A 106 -11.92 19.39 -3.75
N THR A 107 -12.21 19.62 -5.03
CA THR A 107 -13.21 18.84 -5.77
C THR A 107 -12.62 17.48 -6.19
N VAL A 108 -13.49 16.55 -6.58
CA VAL A 108 -13.07 15.24 -7.13
C VAL A 108 -12.17 15.41 -8.34
N THR A 109 -12.55 16.28 -9.28
CA THR A 109 -11.76 16.55 -10.49
C THR A 109 -10.41 17.18 -10.15
N GLN A 110 -10.36 18.14 -9.22
CA GLN A 110 -9.10 18.75 -8.78
C GLN A 110 -8.14 17.73 -8.19
N ALA A 111 -8.61 16.88 -7.27
CA ALA A 111 -7.78 15.84 -6.66
C ALA A 111 -7.33 14.78 -7.69
N ALA A 112 -8.22 14.33 -8.58
CA ALA A 112 -7.86 13.39 -9.65
C ALA A 112 -6.80 13.97 -10.59
N ASN A 113 -6.97 15.22 -11.03
CA ASN A 113 -6.00 15.91 -11.88
C ASN A 113 -4.66 16.16 -11.17
N TRP A 114 -4.68 16.43 -9.86
CA TRP A 114 -3.45 16.52 -9.06
C TRP A 114 -2.69 15.20 -9.09
N LEU A 115 -3.37 14.09 -8.80
CA LEU A 115 -2.76 12.75 -8.80
C LEU A 115 -2.14 12.45 -10.16
N MET A 116 -2.88 12.70 -11.25
CA MET A 116 -2.39 12.51 -12.62
C MET A 116 -1.09 13.29 -12.91
N ALA A 117 -0.98 14.52 -12.39
CA ALA A 117 0.19 15.37 -12.59
C ALA A 117 1.38 14.99 -11.70
N HIS A 118 1.16 14.22 -10.63
CA HIS A 118 2.17 13.84 -9.64
C HIS A 118 2.17 12.32 -9.42
N PRO A 119 2.59 11.53 -10.44
CA PRO A 119 2.63 10.08 -10.32
C PRO A 119 3.57 9.64 -9.19
N PRO A 120 3.24 8.53 -8.48
CA PRO A 120 4.18 7.88 -7.58
C PRO A 120 5.47 7.49 -8.31
N ALA A 121 6.58 7.40 -7.58
CA ALA A 121 7.90 7.21 -8.17
C ALA A 121 7.96 5.90 -8.98
N GLY A 122 8.43 5.99 -10.23
CA GLY A 122 8.55 4.84 -11.11
C GLY A 122 7.24 4.34 -11.73
N LEU A 123 6.13 5.05 -11.51
CA LEU A 123 4.85 4.74 -12.15
C LEU A 123 4.46 5.83 -13.18
N MET A 124 3.62 5.45 -14.14
CA MET A 124 3.01 6.34 -15.12
C MET A 124 1.49 6.25 -15.06
N SER A 125 0.79 7.36 -15.29
CA SER A 125 -0.68 7.35 -15.29
C SER A 125 -1.23 6.52 -16.45
N THR A 126 -2.27 5.75 -16.18
CA THR A 126 -3.06 5.05 -17.21
C THR A 126 -4.10 5.99 -17.84
N ILE A 127 -4.32 7.17 -17.28
CA ILE A 127 -5.29 8.15 -17.81
C ILE A 127 -4.56 9.17 -18.69
N GLY A 128 -4.92 9.21 -19.97
CA GLY A 128 -4.21 10.02 -20.97
C GLY A 128 -4.63 11.50 -21.04
N ARG A 129 -5.71 11.91 -20.35
CA ARG A 129 -6.24 13.28 -20.40
C ARG A 129 -6.80 13.71 -19.05
N PRO A 130 -6.53 14.96 -18.60
CA PRO A 130 -7.15 15.51 -17.39
C PRO A 130 -8.68 15.48 -17.47
N TYR A 131 -9.32 15.36 -16.32
CA TYR A 131 -10.75 15.51 -16.16
C TYR A 131 -11.15 16.98 -16.30
N GLU A 132 -12.25 17.24 -17.00
CA GLU A 132 -12.88 18.56 -17.04
C GLU A 132 -13.53 18.88 -15.69
N GLU A 133 -13.38 20.13 -15.24
CA GLU A 133 -13.97 20.55 -13.96
C GLU A 133 -15.50 20.44 -14.02
N ASN A 134 -16.05 19.60 -13.16
CA ASN A 134 -17.49 19.38 -13.09
C ASN A 134 -17.91 19.11 -11.63
N PRO A 135 -18.63 20.06 -11.01
CA PRO A 135 -19.06 19.94 -9.62
C PRO A 135 -20.17 18.90 -9.41
N ALA A 136 -20.67 18.23 -10.46
CA ALA A 136 -21.60 17.12 -10.34
C ALA A 136 -20.90 15.76 -10.16
N ILE A 137 -19.58 15.67 -10.41
CA ILE A 137 -18.83 14.42 -10.26
C ILE A 137 -18.63 14.12 -8.76
N ASP A 138 -19.05 12.94 -8.34
CA ASP A 138 -18.98 12.43 -6.97
C ASP A 138 -17.84 11.42 -6.76
N GLY A 139 -17.29 10.85 -7.84
CA GLY A 139 -16.10 10.00 -7.79
C GLY A 139 -15.30 9.96 -9.09
N ALA A 140 -14.02 9.61 -8.98
CA ALA A 140 -13.10 9.41 -10.09
C ALA A 140 -12.08 8.31 -9.75
N SER A 141 -11.48 7.71 -10.77
CA SER A 141 -10.43 6.70 -10.60
C SER A 141 -9.21 7.04 -11.44
N VAL A 142 -8.02 7.02 -10.84
CA VAL A 142 -6.76 7.31 -11.52
C VAL A 142 -5.81 6.14 -11.30
N GLY A 143 -5.51 5.41 -12.38
CA GLY A 143 -4.57 4.29 -12.36
C GLY A 143 -3.13 4.73 -12.67
N PHE A 144 -2.18 3.98 -12.10
CA PHE A 144 -0.75 4.13 -12.30
C PHE A 144 -0.08 2.77 -12.42
N ILE A 145 0.74 2.59 -13.44
CA ILE A 145 1.43 1.33 -13.74
C ILE A 145 2.94 1.55 -13.94
N PRO A 146 3.80 0.56 -13.64
CA PRO A 146 5.25 0.73 -13.77
C PRO A 146 5.73 0.78 -15.23
N GLN A 147 4.97 0.14 -16.13
CA GLN A 147 5.24 0.13 -17.56
C GLN A 147 3.95 -0.17 -18.32
N LEU A 148 3.94 0.10 -19.63
CA LEU A 148 2.80 -0.21 -20.49
C LEU A 148 2.40 -1.70 -20.37
N ASP A 149 1.08 -1.94 -20.38
CA ASP A 149 0.45 -3.26 -20.28
C ASP A 149 0.65 -4.01 -18.94
N ALA A 150 1.36 -3.42 -17.98
CA ALA A 150 1.51 -4.02 -16.64
C ALA A 150 0.15 -4.16 -15.95
N GLN A 151 -0.04 -5.30 -15.29
CA GLN A 151 -1.27 -5.67 -14.57
C GLN A 151 -1.07 -5.55 -13.05
N GLU A 152 -0.28 -4.56 -12.65
CA GLU A 152 0.10 -4.22 -11.28
C GLU A 152 0.32 -2.71 -11.17
N GLY A 153 0.32 -2.18 -9.95
CA GLY A 153 0.52 -0.77 -9.67
C GLY A 153 -0.46 -0.24 -8.64
N ILE A 154 -0.84 1.05 -8.77
CA ILE A 154 -1.77 1.73 -7.87
C ILE A 154 -2.98 2.22 -8.65
N VAL A 155 -4.19 2.01 -8.12
CA VAL A 155 -5.39 2.72 -8.55
C VAL A 155 -5.90 3.58 -7.40
N TYR A 156 -5.97 4.89 -7.61
CA TYR A 156 -6.60 5.80 -6.68
C TYR A 156 -8.08 5.94 -6.99
N SER A 157 -8.95 5.64 -6.03
CA SER A 157 -10.34 6.04 -6.05
C SER A 157 -10.50 7.33 -5.26
N VAL A 158 -10.98 8.39 -5.91
CA VAL A 158 -11.32 9.67 -5.30
C VAL A 158 -12.82 9.72 -5.14
N ALA A 159 -13.32 10.04 -3.96
CA ALA A 159 -14.75 10.17 -3.67
C ALA A 159 -15.01 11.46 -2.91
N ARG A 160 -16.12 12.14 -3.22
CA ARG A 160 -16.55 13.32 -2.48
C ARG A 160 -16.88 12.96 -1.03
N ASN A 161 -16.53 13.84 -0.10
CA ASN A 161 -17.05 13.85 1.26
C ASN A 161 -17.58 15.26 1.62
N ASP A 162 -18.05 15.44 2.85
CA ASP A 162 -18.69 16.69 3.29
C ASP A 162 -17.77 17.92 3.26
N THR A 163 -16.44 17.73 3.30
CA THR A 163 -15.45 18.80 3.46
C THR A 163 -14.41 18.88 2.33
N GLY A 164 -14.54 18.04 1.31
CA GLY A 164 -13.60 17.90 0.20
C GLY A 164 -13.72 16.51 -0.43
N VAL A 165 -12.61 15.77 -0.41
CA VAL A 165 -12.56 14.39 -0.93
C VAL A 165 -11.90 13.41 0.03
N ALA A 166 -12.24 12.15 -0.11
CA ALA A 166 -11.48 11.01 0.36
C ALA A 166 -10.78 10.33 -0.82
N VAL A 167 -9.60 9.76 -0.56
CA VAL A 167 -8.80 9.02 -1.52
C VAL A 167 -8.50 7.65 -0.93
N LYS A 168 -8.76 6.59 -1.70
CA LYS A 168 -8.29 5.22 -1.46
C LYS A 168 -7.27 4.87 -2.53
N ALA A 169 -6.07 4.48 -2.15
CA ALA A 169 -5.16 3.74 -3.04
C ALA A 169 -5.45 2.25 -2.89
N GLU A 170 -5.74 1.58 -3.98
CA GLU A 170 -5.70 0.12 -4.09
C GLU A 170 -4.45 -0.27 -4.85
N VAL A 171 -3.58 -1.05 -4.21
CA VAL A 171 -2.28 -1.42 -4.76
C VAL A 171 -2.22 -2.93 -4.93
N ALA A 172 -1.69 -3.37 -6.05
CA ALA A 172 -1.32 -4.76 -6.25
C ALA A 172 0.07 -4.83 -6.88
N ALA A 173 0.96 -5.62 -6.28
CA ALA A 173 2.26 -5.96 -6.84
C ALA A 173 2.31 -7.45 -7.16
N LEU A 174 2.81 -7.81 -8.34
CA LEU A 174 2.92 -9.18 -8.80
C LEU A 174 4.10 -9.87 -8.13
N THR A 175 3.91 -11.15 -7.77
CA THR A 175 5.04 -12.02 -7.45
C THR A 175 5.79 -12.38 -8.74
N ALA A 176 7.03 -12.85 -8.63
CA ALA A 176 7.80 -13.28 -9.80
C ALA A 176 7.15 -14.46 -10.54
N SER A 177 6.40 -15.29 -9.81
CA SER A 177 5.61 -16.41 -10.33
C SER A 177 4.24 -16.03 -10.90
N ALA A 178 3.88 -14.74 -10.93
CA ALA A 178 2.55 -14.33 -11.35
C ALA A 178 2.26 -14.61 -12.83
N VAL A 179 1.04 -15.09 -13.09
CA VAL A 179 0.54 -15.37 -14.44
C VAL A 179 -0.80 -14.67 -14.65
N CYS A 180 -0.96 -14.08 -15.83
CA CYS A 180 -2.21 -13.49 -16.27
C CYS A 180 -3.04 -14.53 -17.07
N PRO A 181 -4.31 -14.79 -16.71
CA PRO A 181 -5.18 -15.59 -17.55
C PRO A 181 -5.47 -14.85 -18.87
N THR A 182 -5.79 -15.59 -19.92
CA THR A 182 -6.29 -14.99 -21.16
C THR A 182 -7.62 -14.27 -20.90
N PRO A 183 -7.80 -13.02 -21.37
CA PRO A 183 -9.09 -12.33 -21.25
C PRO A 183 -10.22 -13.12 -21.91
N PRO A 184 -11.44 -13.11 -21.34
CA PRO A 184 -12.61 -13.67 -21.99
C PRO A 184 -12.76 -13.10 -23.41
N GLY A 185 -12.89 -13.99 -24.42
CA GLY A 185 -12.98 -13.57 -25.82
C GLY A 185 -11.64 -13.32 -26.54
N GLY A 186 -10.49 -13.54 -25.89
CA GLY A 186 -9.18 -13.61 -26.57
C GLY A 186 -8.50 -12.26 -26.86
N GLY A 187 -8.80 -11.21 -26.10
CA GLY A 187 -8.18 -9.88 -26.23
C GLY A 187 -6.98 -9.64 -25.31
N MET A 188 -6.72 -8.36 -25.00
CA MET A 188 -5.77 -7.91 -23.96
C MET A 188 -6.55 -7.35 -22.76
N TRP A 189 -6.00 -7.49 -21.56
CA TRP A 189 -6.52 -6.80 -20.38
C TRP A 189 -6.30 -5.29 -20.52
N GLY A 190 -7.26 -4.49 -20.06
CA GLY A 190 -7.04 -3.06 -19.87
C GLY A 190 -6.00 -2.82 -18.79
N ALA A 191 -5.39 -1.63 -18.77
CA ALA A 191 -4.54 -1.25 -17.66
C ALA A 191 -5.38 -1.09 -16.37
N PRO A 192 -4.81 -1.36 -15.19
CA PRO A 192 -5.44 -1.08 -13.90
C PRO A 192 -6.11 0.30 -13.85
N GLY A 193 -7.37 0.31 -13.38
CA GLY A 193 -8.18 1.52 -13.22
C GLY A 193 -8.90 2.01 -14.49
N GLN A 194 -8.83 1.29 -15.62
CA GLN A 194 -9.52 1.68 -16.86
C GLN A 194 -10.92 1.05 -17.08
N GLY A 195 -11.35 0.13 -16.20
CA GLY A 195 -12.65 -0.56 -16.31
C GLY A 195 -12.58 -1.78 -17.22
#